data_AF-A0A2I1HXI7-F1
#
_entry.id   AF-A0A2I1HXI7-F1
#
_cell.length_a   1.000
_cell.length_b   1.000
_cell.length_c   1.000
_cell.angle_alpha   90.00
_cell.angle_beta   90.00
_cell.angle_gamma   90.00
#
_symmetry.space_group_name_H-M   'P 1'
#
loop_
_entity.id
_entity.type
_entity.pdbx_description
1 polymer ?
#
loop_
_entity_poly.entity_id
_entity_poly.type
_entity_poly.pdbx_seq_one_letter_code
_entity_poly.pdbx_strand_id
1 'polypeptide(L)'
;MALARNFGGTENKKLYEKYFGNVLKTFNNHKSWFYKQIPVEKLIDSNLDDPDAHHLMVIGKSDSIVNLLTYQLKRRDLDPVVILGSQFPDDQDDYSYSVISRIMMCVKAGRPLILTDLEIIYGNF
;
A
#
# COMPACT_ATOMS: atom_id res chain seq x y z
N MET A 1 -3.44 2.85 -15.81
CA MET A 1 -2.73 2.92 -14.53
C MET A 1 -3.69 3.04 -13.35
N ALA A 2 -4.55 4.07 -13.31
CA ALA A 2 -5.50 4.32 -12.22
C ALA A 2 -6.35 3.10 -11.81
N LEU A 3 -6.91 2.36 -12.75
CA LEU A 3 -7.70 1.15 -12.46
C LEU A 3 -6.90 0.09 -11.69
N ALA A 4 -5.67 -0.19 -12.14
CA ALA A 4 -4.81 -1.19 -11.52
C ALA A 4 -4.26 -0.73 -10.15
N ARG A 5 -4.09 0.58 -9.94
CA ARG A 5 -3.70 1.17 -8.65
C ARG A 5 -4.83 1.07 -7.61
N ASN A 6 -6.06 1.38 -8.00
CA ASN A 6 -7.20 1.47 -7.08
C ASN A 6 -7.92 0.14 -6.85
N PHE A 7 -7.89 -0.76 -7.83
CA PHE A 7 -8.58 -2.06 -7.76
C PHE A 7 -7.58 -3.22 -7.77
N GLY A 8 -6.38 -3.03 -7.22
CA GLY A 8 -5.35 -4.06 -7.08
C GLY A 8 -5.67 -5.11 -6.00
N GLY A 9 -4.68 -5.95 -5.66
CA GLY A 9 -4.79 -6.89 -4.54
C GLY A 9 -5.55 -8.20 -4.82
N THR A 10 -6.14 -8.36 -6.01
CA THR A 10 -6.76 -9.62 -6.46
C THR A 10 -5.91 -10.31 -7.53
N GLU A 11 -5.76 -11.64 -7.41
CA GLU A 11 -5.11 -12.46 -8.45
C GLU A 11 -6.02 -12.66 -9.69
N ASN A 12 -7.31 -12.32 -9.59
CA ASN A 12 -8.30 -12.59 -10.63
C ASN A 12 -8.40 -11.44 -11.66
N LYS A 13 -7.53 -11.50 -12.67
CA LYS A 13 -7.50 -10.56 -13.80
C LYS A 13 -8.83 -10.46 -14.58
N LYS A 14 -9.66 -11.51 -14.56
CA LYS A 14 -10.94 -11.53 -15.27
C LYS A 14 -11.97 -10.58 -14.65
N LEU A 15 -11.79 -10.17 -13.39
CA LEU A 15 -12.68 -9.21 -12.73
C LEU A 15 -12.60 -7.82 -13.39
N TYR A 16 -11.41 -7.41 -13.86
CA TYR A 16 -11.26 -6.15 -14.56
C TYR A 16 -12.08 -6.13 -15.85
N GLU A 17 -12.00 -7.18 -16.65
CA GLU A 17 -12.76 -7.30 -17.89
C GLU A 17 -14.26 -7.44 -17.61
N LYS A 18 -14.64 -8.20 -16.59
CA LYS A 18 -16.05 -8.41 -16.20
C LYS A 18 -16.73 -7.09 -15.79
N TYR A 19 -16.11 -6.31 -14.91
CA TYR A 19 -16.75 -5.12 -14.35
C TYR A 19 -16.44 -3.83 -15.11
N PHE A 20 -15.25 -3.71 -15.68
CA PHE A 20 -14.81 -2.48 -16.35
C PHE A 20 -14.72 -2.63 -17.88
N GLY A 21 -14.88 -3.83 -18.44
CA GLY A 21 -14.68 -4.06 -19.88
C GLY A 21 -15.51 -3.18 -20.79
N ASN A 22 -16.79 -2.93 -20.46
CA ASN A 22 -17.66 -2.06 -21.27
C ASN A 22 -17.22 -0.59 -21.21
N VAL A 23 -16.85 -0.12 -20.02
CA VAL A 23 -16.31 1.23 -19.81
C VAL A 23 -15.02 1.38 -20.61
N LEU A 24 -14.09 0.44 -20.47
CA LEU A 24 -12.79 0.45 -21.14
C LEU A 24 -12.91 0.36 -22.67
N LYS A 25 -13.85 -0.44 -23.18
CA LYS A 25 -14.17 -0.46 -24.63
C LYS A 25 -14.64 0.90 -25.11
N THR A 26 -15.52 1.56 -24.36
CA THR A 26 -16.05 2.88 -24.73
C THR A 26 -14.92 3.92 -24.78
N PHE A 27 -14.05 3.93 -23.78
CA PHE A 27 -12.87 4.81 -23.77
C PHE A 27 -11.78 4.44 -24.78
N ASN A 28 -11.80 3.21 -25.31
CA ASN A 28 -10.84 2.72 -26.31
C ASN A 28 -11.42 2.72 -27.73
N ASN A 29 -12.31 3.66 -28.06
CA ASN A 29 -12.95 3.78 -29.38
C ASN A 29 -13.61 2.46 -29.86
N HIS A 30 -14.27 1.76 -28.94
CA HIS A 30 -14.91 0.45 -29.15
C HIS A 30 -13.97 -0.68 -29.60
N LYS A 31 -12.65 -0.48 -29.58
CA LYS A 31 -11.68 -1.53 -29.86
C LYS A 31 -11.62 -2.51 -28.69
N SER A 32 -11.36 -3.77 -29.00
CA SER A 32 -11.09 -4.77 -27.97
C SER A 32 -9.96 -4.29 -27.07
N TRP A 33 -10.15 -4.47 -25.77
CA TRP A 33 -9.18 -4.10 -24.75
C TRP A 33 -8.94 -5.32 -23.88
N PHE A 34 -7.68 -5.63 -23.64
CA PHE A 34 -7.25 -6.75 -22.81
C PHE A 34 -6.43 -6.21 -21.65
N TYR A 35 -6.71 -6.68 -20.44
CA TYR A 35 -5.94 -6.24 -19.29
C TYR A 35 -4.52 -6.81 -19.34
N LYS A 36 -3.53 -5.92 -19.52
CA LYS A 36 -2.12 -6.26 -19.34
C LYS A 36 -1.73 -5.99 -17.89
N GLN A 37 -1.26 -7.04 -17.21
CA GLN A 37 -0.77 -6.91 -15.84
C GLN A 37 0.41 -5.93 -15.80
N ILE A 38 0.32 -4.97 -14.89
CA ILE A 38 1.38 -4.01 -14.61
C ILE A 38 2.22 -4.56 -13.46
N PRO A 39 3.57 -4.53 -13.55
CA PRO A 39 4.43 -4.92 -12.43
C PRO A 39 4.10 -4.15 -11.16
N VAL A 40 4.15 -4.81 -10.00
CA VAL A 40 3.75 -4.22 -8.71
C VAL A 40 4.68 -3.08 -8.33
N GLU A 41 5.98 -3.17 -8.65
CA GLU A 41 6.96 -2.11 -8.39
C GLU A 41 6.55 -0.82 -9.10
N LYS A 42 6.07 -0.91 -10.35
CA LYS A 42 5.57 0.25 -11.10
C LYS A 42 4.30 0.84 -10.50
N LEU A 43 3.44 0.00 -9.93
CA LEU A 43 2.23 0.45 -9.24
C LEU A 43 2.57 1.17 -7.93
N ILE A 44 3.54 0.66 -7.18
CA ILE A 44 4.08 1.30 -5.97
C ILE A 44 4.72 2.64 -6.34
N ASP A 45 5.62 2.65 -7.33
CA ASP A 45 6.29 3.86 -7.80
C ASP A 45 5.29 4.94 -8.19
N SER A 46 4.29 4.59 -9.01
CA SER A 46 3.24 5.53 -9.42
C SER A 46 2.33 5.98 -8.28
N ASN A 47 2.27 5.25 -7.16
CA ASN A 47 1.55 5.67 -5.97
C ASN A 47 2.38 6.68 -5.17
N LEU A 48 3.69 6.44 -5.05
CA LEU A 48 4.64 7.36 -4.41
C LEU A 48 4.81 8.68 -5.16
N ASP A 49 4.64 8.68 -6.49
CA ASP A 49 4.74 9.88 -7.34
C ASP A 49 3.45 10.73 -7.35
N ASP A 50 2.37 10.23 -6.75
CA ASP A 50 1.05 10.87 -6.80
C ASP A 50 0.80 11.68 -5.52
N PRO A 51 0.82 13.03 -5.57
CA PRO A 51 0.68 13.87 -4.39
C PRO A 51 -0.71 13.77 -3.75
N ASP A 52 -1.71 13.31 -4.50
CA ASP A 52 -3.08 13.12 -4.01
C ASP A 52 -3.32 11.70 -3.48
N ALA A 53 -2.32 10.80 -3.56
CA ALA A 53 -2.45 9.46 -3.04
C ALA A 53 -2.34 9.45 -1.51
N HIS A 54 -3.37 8.91 -0.84
CA HIS A 54 -3.45 8.92 0.62
C HIS A 54 -2.46 7.95 1.29
N HIS A 55 -2.69 6.65 1.13
CA HIS A 55 -1.92 5.60 1.79
C HIS A 55 -1.76 4.40 0.86
N LEU A 56 -0.63 3.71 0.96
CA LEU A 56 -0.34 2.51 0.20
C LEU A 56 -0.46 1.29 1.10
N MET A 57 -1.45 0.43 0.83
CA MET A 57 -1.56 -0.88 1.44
C MET A 57 -0.92 -1.91 0.52
N VAL A 58 0.07 -2.66 1.03
CA VAL A 58 0.72 -3.75 0.29
C VAL A 58 0.43 -5.06 0.98
N ILE A 59 -0.18 -5.99 0.25
CA ILE A 59 -0.54 -7.33 0.72
C ILE A 59 0.41 -8.32 0.05
N GLY A 60 0.96 -9.24 0.83
CA GLY A 60 1.71 -10.35 0.29
C GLY A 60 1.90 -11.44 1.34
N LYS A 61 2.56 -12.51 0.92
CA LYS A 61 2.53 -13.81 1.62
C LYS A 61 3.70 -14.02 2.60
N SER A 62 4.58 -13.02 2.76
CA SER A 62 5.80 -13.13 3.55
C SER A 62 6.35 -11.76 4.00
N ASP A 63 7.16 -11.78 5.05
CA ASP A 63 7.81 -10.58 5.63
C ASP A 63 8.78 -9.88 4.67
N SER A 64 9.13 -10.52 3.56
CA SER A 64 9.95 -9.94 2.50
C SER A 64 9.36 -8.65 1.89
N ILE A 65 8.08 -8.38 2.09
CA ILE A 65 7.42 -7.13 1.64
C ILE A 65 8.02 -5.92 2.34
N VAL A 66 8.30 -6.02 3.64
CA VAL A 66 8.90 -4.91 4.41
C VAL A 66 10.26 -4.55 3.82
N ASN A 67 11.07 -5.56 3.50
CA ASN A 67 12.36 -5.38 2.85
C ASN A 67 12.22 -4.77 1.45
N LEU A 68 11.26 -5.24 0.66
CA LEU A 68 10.99 -4.69 -0.68
C LEU A 68 10.59 -3.21 -0.61
N LEU A 69 9.66 -2.85 0.28
CA LEU A 69 9.21 -1.47 0.46
C LEU A 69 10.33 -0.57 0.97
N THR A 70 11.08 -1.05 1.95
CA THR A 70 12.25 -0.34 2.47
C THR A 70 13.26 -0.06 1.36
N TYR A 71 13.54 -1.06 0.51
CA TYR A 71 14.42 -0.90 -0.63
C TYR A 71 13.89 0.14 -1.64
N GLN A 72 12.60 0.08 -2.01
CA GLN A 72 12.02 1.04 -2.95
C GLN A 72 12.04 2.48 -2.42
N LEU A 73 11.76 2.69 -1.14
CA LEU A 73 11.81 4.01 -0.51
C LEU A 73 13.25 4.53 -0.41
N LYS A 74 14.20 3.69 0.02
CA LYS A 74 15.63 4.09 0.10
C LYS A 74 16.23 4.44 -1.25
N ARG A 75 15.82 3.78 -2.33
CA ARG A 75 16.23 4.13 -3.70
C ARG A 75 15.79 5.54 -4.12
N ARG A 76 14.79 6.10 -3.45
CA ARG A 76 14.26 7.45 -3.66
C ARG A 76 14.79 8.46 -2.64
N ASP A 77 15.85 8.11 -1.92
CA ASP A 77 16.43 8.91 -0.83
C ASP A 77 15.45 9.19 0.32
N LEU A 78 14.46 8.31 0.48
CA LEU A 78 13.54 8.34 1.60
C LEU A 78 14.01 7.37 2.68
N ASP A 79 13.93 7.80 3.93
CA ASP A 79 14.32 6.99 5.09
C ASP A 79 13.07 6.54 5.87
N PRO A 80 12.49 5.37 5.54
CA PRO A 80 11.26 4.91 6.16
C PRO A 80 11.48 4.42 7.59
N VAL A 81 10.49 4.67 8.44
CA VAL A 81 10.40 4.08 9.77
C VAL A 81 9.46 2.88 9.73
N VAL A 82 9.99 1.72 10.08
CA VAL A 82 9.19 0.50 10.25
C VAL A 82 8.64 0.46 11.67
N ILE A 83 7.33 0.27 11.80
CA ILE A 83 6.63 0.04 13.06
C ILE A 83 5.94 -1.32 12.95
N LEU A 84 6.33 -2.23 13.83
CA LEU A 84 5.76 -3.57 13.96
C LEU A 84 4.75 -3.58 15.09
N GLY A 85 3.57 -4.14 14.89
CA GLY A 85 2.58 -4.33 15.96
C GLY A 85 3.11 -5.25 17.07
N SER A 86 2.78 -4.93 18.33
CA SER A 86 3.25 -5.71 19.49
C SER A 86 2.75 -7.15 19.41
N GLN A 87 3.65 -8.11 19.56
CA GLN A 87 3.29 -9.52 19.68
C GLN A 87 2.99 -9.92 21.15
N PHE A 88 3.09 -8.98 22.09
CA PHE A 88 2.89 -9.22 23.52
C PHE A 88 1.53 -8.64 23.97
N PRO A 89 0.61 -9.48 24.46
CA PRO A 89 -0.74 -9.06 24.84
C PRO A 89 -0.76 -8.19 26.11
N ASP A 90 0.25 -8.27 26.97
CA ASP A 90 0.30 -7.55 28.24
C ASP A 90 0.71 -6.07 28.09
N ASP A 91 1.20 -5.65 26.91
CA ASP A 91 1.70 -4.29 26.67
C ASP A 91 0.63 -3.34 26.09
N GLN A 92 -0.60 -3.79 25.83
CA GLN A 92 -1.53 -3.15 24.90
C GLN A 92 -1.86 -1.67 25.17
N ASP A 93 -2.07 -1.26 26.43
CA ASP A 93 -2.50 0.12 26.73
C ASP A 93 -1.36 1.15 26.57
N ASP A 94 -0.20 0.91 27.19
CA ASP A 94 0.97 1.79 27.09
C ASP A 94 1.60 1.74 25.70
N TYR A 95 1.54 0.58 25.05
CA TYR A 95 2.05 0.37 23.71
C TYR A 95 1.31 1.21 22.67
N SER A 96 -0.03 1.25 22.73
CA SER A 96 -0.87 1.99 21.76
C SER A 96 -0.52 3.48 21.72
N TYR A 97 -0.40 4.12 22.89
CA TYR A 97 -0.05 5.55 22.97
C TYR A 97 1.37 5.83 22.45
N SER A 98 2.34 4.96 22.76
CA SER A 98 3.71 5.11 22.30
C SER A 98 3.83 4.98 20.78
N VAL A 99 3.08 4.05 20.17
CA VAL A 99 3.05 3.82 18.73
C VAL A 99 2.39 4.99 18.01
N ILE A 100 1.23 5.46 18.49
CA ILE A 100 0.54 6.63 17.93
C ILE A 100 1.44 7.86 17.99
N SER A 101 2.11 8.10 19.13
CA SER A 101 3.05 9.21 19.29
C SER A 101 4.19 9.13 18.28
N ARG A 102 4.74 7.93 18.04
CA ARG A 102 5.79 7.70 17.05
C ARG A 102 5.30 7.91 15.61
N ILE A 103 4.08 7.46 15.28
CA ILE A 103 3.42 7.73 14.00
C ILE A 103 3.30 9.25 13.80
N MET A 104 2.76 9.98 14.78
CA MET A 104 2.60 11.43 14.72
C MET A 104 3.94 12.16 14.51
N MET A 105 5.00 11.74 15.20
CA MET A 105 6.33 12.32 15.01
C MET A 105 6.87 12.10 13.59
N CYS A 106 6.69 10.91 13.02
CA CYS A 106 7.15 10.63 11.66
C CYS A 106 6.35 11.42 10.62
N VAL A 107 5.03 11.53 10.79
CA VAL A 107 4.16 12.35 9.94
C VAL A 107 4.60 13.82 9.98
N LYS A 108 4.83 14.39 11.16
CA LYS A 108 5.32 15.77 11.31
C LYS A 108 6.68 16.00 10.64
N ALA A 109 7.56 14.99 10.68
CA ALA A 109 8.88 15.05 10.06
C ALA A 109 8.87 14.75 8.55
N GLY A 110 7.72 14.42 7.96
CA GLY A 110 7.62 13.99 6.56
C GLY A 110 8.32 12.67 6.27
N ARG A 111 8.54 11.83 7.30
CA ARG A 111 9.21 10.52 7.13
C ARG A 111 8.19 9.45 6.78
N PRO A 112 8.42 8.66 5.71
CA PRO A 112 7.52 7.56 5.38
C PRO A 112 7.44 6.53 6.51
N LEU A 113 6.25 5.96 6.67
CA LEU A 113 5.97 4.91 7.65
C LEU A 113 5.65 3.61 6.93
N ILE A 114 6.25 2.51 7.38
CA ILE A 114 5.82 1.16 7.04
C ILE A 114 5.22 0.55 8.31
N LEU A 115 3.92 0.31 8.28
CA LEU A 115 3.19 -0.30 9.38
C LEU A 115 2.91 -1.77 9.04
N THR A 116 3.27 -2.69 9.92
CA THR A 116 2.87 -4.11 9.83
C THR A 116 1.89 -4.48 10.92
N ASP A 117 1.21 -5.61 10.77
CA ASP A 117 0.29 -6.12 11.79
C ASP A 117 -0.77 -5.08 12.19
N LEU A 118 -1.41 -4.51 11.16
CA LEU A 118 -2.34 -3.39 11.32
C LEU A 118 -3.48 -3.70 12.28
N GLU A 119 -3.90 -4.96 12.41
CA GLU A 119 -4.93 -5.37 13.37
C GLU A 119 -4.50 -5.11 14.82
N ILE A 120 -3.21 -5.22 15.15
CA ILE A 120 -2.69 -4.91 16.48
C ILE A 120 -2.57 -3.39 16.68
N ILE A 121 -2.15 -2.67 15.63
CA ILE A 121 -1.96 -1.21 15.70
C ILE A 121 -3.31 -0.46 15.72
N TYR A 122 -4.30 -0.96 14.97
CA TYR A 122 -5.61 -0.32 14.80
C TYR A 122 -6.75 -1.00 15.58
N GLY A 123 -6.59 -2.24 16.05
CA GLY A 123 -7.63 -2.96 16.79
C GLY A 123 -7.97 -2.37 18.17
N ASN A 124 -7.21 -1.37 18.61
CA ASN A 124 -7.46 -0.58 19.82
C ASN A 124 -8.17 0.77 19.54
N PHE A 125 -8.67 1.00 18.32
CA PHE A 125 -9.50 2.15 17.95
C PHE A 125 -10.98 1.79 17.77
#